data_AF-A0AAY4APE0-F1
#
_entry.id   AF-A0AAY4APE0-F1
#
_cell.length_a   1.000
_cell.length_b   1.000
_cell.length_c   1.000
_cell.angle_alpha   90.00
_cell.angle_beta   90.00
_cell.angle_gamma   90.00
#
_symmetry.space_group_name_H-M   'P 1'
#
loop_
_entity.id
_entity.type
_entity.pdbx_description
1 polymer ?
#
loop_
_entity_poly.entity_id
_entity_poly.type
_entity_poly.pdbx_seq_one_letter_code
_entity_poly.pdbx_strand_id
1 'polypeptide(L)'
;MSLTITTAVLKRSPCSRYSLRSLRCWHSANETQKQKPREQKIQFSPSSSSKHDWIGPPDRLSNLRPIIYHIPEQETPLERQLRHLRQETEDWNHAFWTNQNVAFSQEKEDYILLQLKAKGLSERDETGRKRTLNSEEMAVFYKDFLDKNFQKHASYNKEWYRRNFRITLLMARVALQNTLRTLMGKGRGKEEGRTSGRSTT
;
A
#
# COMPACT_ATOMS: atom_id res chain seq x y z
N MET A 1 -16.56 55.22 28.66
CA MET A 1 -17.21 54.05 28.04
C MET A 1 -16.16 52.97 27.92
N SER A 2 -16.13 52.05 28.87
CA SER A 2 -15.05 51.07 29.05
C SER A 2 -15.50 49.70 28.54
N LEU A 3 -14.62 49.09 27.77
CA LEU A 3 -14.78 47.82 27.05
C LEU A 3 -14.87 46.62 27.99
N THR A 4 -15.66 45.62 27.63
CA THR A 4 -15.45 44.23 28.10
C THR A 4 -15.66 43.27 26.94
N ILE A 5 -14.55 42.68 26.48
CA ILE A 5 -14.48 41.59 25.51
C ILE A 5 -14.56 40.29 26.31
N THR A 6 -15.65 39.54 26.16
CA THR A 6 -15.86 38.26 26.82
C THR A 6 -15.19 37.15 26.01
N THR A 7 -14.13 36.55 26.54
CA THR A 7 -13.47 35.37 25.98
C THR A 7 -14.18 34.10 26.48
N ALA A 8 -14.61 33.24 25.55
CA ALA A 8 -15.21 31.96 25.87
C ALA A 8 -14.14 30.85 25.89
N VAL A 9 -13.95 30.22 27.06
CA VAL A 9 -13.03 29.10 27.28
C VAL A 9 -13.75 27.79 26.97
N LEU A 10 -13.29 27.06 25.94
CA LEU A 10 -13.80 25.74 25.56
C LEU A 10 -13.30 24.68 26.58
N LYS A 11 -14.19 24.16 27.43
CA LYS A 11 -13.89 23.06 28.36
C LYS A 11 -13.82 21.72 27.61
N ARG A 12 -12.70 21.01 27.74
CA ARG A 12 -12.53 19.63 27.29
C ARG A 12 -13.10 18.66 28.34
N SER A 13 -13.97 17.76 27.93
CA SER A 13 -14.51 16.67 28.77
C SER A 13 -13.55 15.48 28.86
N PRO A 14 -13.45 14.77 30.00
CA PRO A 14 -12.51 13.66 30.19
C PRO A 14 -13.04 12.31 29.69
N CYS A 15 -12.12 11.51 29.13
CA CYS A 15 -12.29 10.10 28.77
C CYS A 15 -12.79 9.26 29.95
N SER A 16 -13.93 8.60 29.79
CA SER A 16 -14.41 7.57 30.72
C SER A 16 -13.75 6.22 30.42
N ARG A 17 -12.92 5.75 31.35
CA ARG A 17 -12.37 4.39 31.35
C ARG A 17 -13.41 3.45 31.97
N TYR A 18 -14.00 2.58 31.17
CA TYR A 18 -14.84 1.51 31.70
C TYR A 18 -14.02 0.24 31.94
N SER A 19 -14.19 -0.25 33.17
CA SER A 19 -13.59 -1.42 33.79
C SER A 19 -14.13 -2.72 33.17
N LEU A 20 -13.22 -3.64 32.85
CA LEU A 20 -13.54 -5.01 32.45
C LEU A 20 -13.86 -5.85 33.69
N ARG A 21 -15.13 -6.21 33.88
CA ARG A 21 -15.53 -7.30 34.78
C ARG A 21 -15.91 -8.54 33.97
N SER A 22 -15.10 -9.57 34.21
CA SER A 22 -15.32 -10.97 33.83
C SER A 22 -16.64 -11.50 34.40
N LEU A 23 -17.43 -12.18 33.56
CA LEU A 23 -18.43 -13.15 33.97
C LEU A 23 -18.40 -14.34 33.01
N ARG A 24 -18.33 -15.53 33.60
CA ARG A 24 -18.20 -16.83 32.97
C ARG A 24 -19.55 -17.35 32.45
N CYS A 25 -19.45 -17.97 31.27
CA CYS A 25 -20.10 -19.20 30.79
C CYS A 25 -21.60 -19.41 30.99
N TRP A 26 -22.29 -19.53 29.85
CA TRP A 26 -23.40 -20.46 29.65
C TRP A 26 -23.08 -21.34 28.44
N HIS A 27 -23.28 -22.64 28.58
CA HIS A 27 -23.08 -23.66 27.55
C HIS A 27 -24.39 -23.99 26.84
N SER A 28 -24.22 -24.45 25.59
CA SER A 28 -25.09 -25.34 24.82
C SER A 28 -26.22 -24.72 24.00
N ALA A 29 -25.92 -24.48 22.73
CA ALA A 29 -26.84 -24.77 21.64
C ALA A 29 -26.00 -25.17 20.41
N ASN A 30 -26.40 -26.27 19.76
CA ASN A 30 -25.70 -26.90 18.66
C ASN A 30 -25.50 -25.95 17.47
N GLU A 31 -24.26 -25.52 17.24
CA GLU A 31 -23.85 -24.84 16.01
C GLU A 31 -23.35 -25.86 14.99
N THR A 32 -24.16 -26.10 13.97
CA THR A 32 -23.77 -26.82 12.76
C THR A 32 -22.62 -26.05 12.10
N GLN A 33 -21.39 -26.52 12.31
CA GLN A 33 -20.19 -25.98 11.69
C GLN A 33 -20.23 -26.21 10.17
N LYS A 34 -20.84 -25.28 9.43
CA LYS A 34 -20.52 -25.09 8.02
C LYS A 34 -19.09 -24.57 7.95
N GLN A 35 -18.16 -25.47 7.66
CA GLN A 35 -16.76 -25.14 7.43
C GLN A 35 -16.67 -24.06 6.35
N LYS A 36 -16.28 -22.84 6.72
CA LYS A 36 -15.76 -21.87 5.74
C LYS A 36 -14.54 -22.51 5.09
N PRO A 37 -14.45 -22.56 3.74
CA PRO A 37 -13.25 -23.05 3.09
C PRO A 37 -12.05 -22.29 3.62
N ARG A 38 -11.09 -23.02 4.19
CA ARG A 38 -9.83 -22.47 4.68
C ARG A 38 -9.10 -21.95 3.44
N GLU A 39 -9.20 -20.65 3.18
CA GLU A 39 -8.44 -20.03 2.09
C GLU A 39 -6.96 -20.29 2.36
N GLN A 40 -6.39 -21.20 1.57
CA GLN A 40 -4.97 -21.49 1.58
C GLN A 40 -4.27 -20.21 1.13
N LYS A 41 -3.80 -19.41 2.10
CA LYS A 41 -2.92 -18.28 1.82
C LYS A 41 -1.61 -18.91 1.33
N ILE A 42 -1.49 -19.11 0.02
CA ILE A 42 -0.24 -19.50 -0.63
C ILE A 42 0.81 -18.54 -0.08
N GLN A 43 1.77 -19.06 0.69
CA GLN A 43 2.84 -18.25 1.23
C GLN A 43 3.71 -17.81 0.04
N PHE A 44 3.52 -16.56 -0.36
CA PHE A 44 4.38 -15.92 -1.34
C PHE A 44 5.71 -15.60 -0.67
N SER A 45 6.67 -16.52 -0.77
CA SER A 45 8.03 -16.36 -0.25
C SER A 45 9.05 -16.73 -1.32
N PRO A 46 10.06 -15.87 -1.60
CA PRO A 46 11.12 -16.20 -2.53
C PRO A 46 11.97 -17.37 -2.00
N SER A 47 12.63 -18.11 -2.91
CA SER A 47 13.68 -19.03 -2.49
C SER A 47 14.83 -18.25 -1.85
N SER A 48 15.49 -18.84 -0.85
CA SER A 48 16.66 -18.23 -0.20
C SER A 48 17.83 -17.96 -1.16
N SER A 49 17.86 -18.63 -2.31
CA SER A 49 18.89 -18.50 -3.35
C SER A 49 18.59 -17.45 -4.43
N SER A 50 17.44 -16.77 -4.39
CA SER A 50 17.05 -15.89 -5.48
C SER A 50 17.82 -14.56 -5.49
N LYS A 51 18.26 -14.16 -6.68
CA LYS A 51 19.06 -12.94 -6.94
C LYS A 51 18.26 -11.78 -7.53
N HIS A 52 16.94 -11.92 -7.65
CA HIS A 52 16.06 -10.95 -8.31
C HIS A 52 14.91 -10.56 -7.39
N ASP A 53 14.34 -9.38 -7.63
CA ASP A 53 13.11 -8.95 -6.95
C ASP A 53 11.93 -9.86 -7.32
N TRP A 54 11.06 -10.12 -6.36
CA TRP A 54 9.89 -10.99 -6.54
C TRP A 54 8.61 -10.18 -6.53
N ILE A 55 7.77 -10.39 -7.55
CA ILE A 55 6.49 -9.71 -7.70
C ILE A 55 5.36 -10.69 -7.37
N GLY A 56 4.55 -10.35 -6.38
CA GLY A 56 3.47 -11.19 -5.87
C GLY A 56 2.20 -11.19 -6.71
N PRO A 57 1.22 -12.03 -6.33
CA PRO A 57 -0.13 -11.94 -6.86
C PRO A 57 -0.77 -10.58 -6.49
N PRO A 58 -1.77 -10.10 -7.23
CA PRO A 58 -2.49 -8.88 -6.89
C PRO A 58 -3.04 -8.93 -5.45
N ASP A 59 -2.79 -7.88 -4.68
CA ASP A 59 -3.36 -7.71 -3.35
C ASP A 59 -4.88 -7.52 -3.44
N ARG A 60 -5.62 -8.14 -2.52
CA ARG A 60 -7.09 -8.19 -2.58
C ARG A 60 -7.77 -6.83 -2.38
N LEU A 61 -7.10 -5.90 -1.69
CA LEU A 61 -7.69 -4.61 -1.34
C LEU A 61 -7.17 -3.50 -2.23
N SER A 62 -5.84 -3.39 -2.36
CA SER A 62 -5.20 -2.35 -3.17
C SER A 62 -5.17 -2.68 -4.68
N ASN A 63 -5.34 -3.95 -5.08
CA ASN A 63 -5.12 -4.47 -6.43
C ASN A 63 -3.68 -4.34 -6.95
N LEU A 64 -2.76 -3.80 -6.15
CA LEU A 64 -1.35 -3.68 -6.48
C LEU A 64 -0.60 -4.98 -6.19
N ARG A 65 0.51 -5.22 -6.88
CA ARG A 65 1.34 -6.41 -6.66
C ARG A 65 2.43 -6.10 -5.64
N PRO A 66 2.48 -6.80 -4.50
CA PRO A 66 3.54 -6.59 -3.52
C PRO A 66 4.89 -7.04 -4.09
N ILE A 67 5.95 -6.31 -3.76
CA ILE A 67 7.32 -6.61 -4.20
C ILE A 67 8.13 -7.03 -2.98
N ILE A 68 8.86 -8.15 -3.11
CA ILE A 68 9.89 -8.55 -2.15
C ILE A 68 11.23 -8.25 -2.81
N TYR A 69 11.90 -7.19 -2.34
CA TYR A 69 13.20 -6.79 -2.88
C TYR A 69 14.30 -7.78 -2.50
N HIS A 70 15.13 -8.12 -3.48
CA HIS A 70 16.35 -8.90 -3.24
C HIS A 70 17.33 -8.09 -2.39
N ILE A 71 17.99 -8.78 -1.45
CA ILE A 71 19.06 -8.23 -0.62
C ILE A 71 20.37 -8.89 -1.06
N PRO A 72 21.28 -8.17 -1.72
CA PRO A 72 22.60 -8.68 -2.07
C PRO A 72 23.43 -9.00 -0.82
N GLU A 73 24.30 -10.01 -0.90
CA GLU A 73 25.18 -10.41 0.21
C GLU A 73 26.10 -9.27 0.68
N GLN A 74 26.58 -8.45 -0.25
CA GLN A 74 27.53 -7.35 -0.01
C GLN A 74 26.87 -5.99 -0.29
N GLU A 75 25.65 -5.81 0.22
CA GLU A 75 24.86 -4.59 0.05
C GLU A 75 25.57 -3.37 0.68
N THR A 76 25.85 -2.37 -0.14
CA THR A 76 26.40 -1.09 0.33
C THR A 76 25.34 -0.27 1.07
N PRO A 77 25.73 0.67 1.96
CA PRO A 77 24.77 1.53 2.64
C PRO A 77 23.86 2.31 1.69
N LEU A 78 24.36 2.69 0.50
CA LEU A 78 23.58 3.42 -0.49
C LEU A 78 22.55 2.53 -1.21
N GLU A 79 22.92 1.29 -1.53
CA GLU A 79 22.00 0.27 -2.08
C GLU A 79 20.91 -0.08 -1.06
N ARG A 80 21.27 -0.22 0.22
CA ARG A 80 20.32 -0.43 1.32
C ARG A 80 19.34 0.73 1.42
N GLN A 81 19.84 1.97 1.42
CA GLN A 81 19.01 3.16 1.47
C GLN A 81 18.04 3.21 0.28
N LEU A 82 18.50 2.86 -0.92
CA LEU A 82 17.67 2.79 -2.11
C LEU A 82 16.57 1.72 -1.96
N ARG A 83 16.90 0.52 -1.48
CA ARG A 83 15.93 -0.55 -1.26
C ARG A 83 14.86 -0.15 -0.24
N HIS A 84 15.25 0.43 0.90
CA HIS A 84 14.28 0.91 1.88
C HIS A 84 13.39 2.02 1.33
N LEU A 85 13.94 2.99 0.60
CA LEU A 85 13.14 4.06 0.00
C LEU A 85 12.10 3.52 -1.00
N ARG A 86 12.46 2.50 -1.78
CA ARG A 86 11.51 1.82 -2.67
C ARG A 86 10.43 1.11 -1.87
N GLN A 87 10.79 0.31 -0.87
CA GLN A 87 9.82 -0.38 0.00
C GLN A 87 8.86 0.60 0.68
N GLU A 88 9.37 1.65 1.30
CA GLU A 88 8.54 2.68 1.95
C GLU A 88 7.60 3.40 0.97
N THR A 89 8.01 3.52 -0.30
CA THR A 89 7.18 4.11 -1.36
C THR A 89 6.09 3.15 -1.81
N GLU A 90 6.40 1.87 -1.97
CA GLU A 90 5.41 0.83 -2.28
C GLU A 90 4.41 0.64 -1.13
N ASP A 91 4.87 0.58 0.12
CA ASP A 91 3.99 0.45 1.29
C ASP A 91 3.02 1.64 1.40
N TRP A 92 3.52 2.86 1.14
CA TRP A 92 2.70 4.06 1.07
C TRP A 92 1.67 4.00 -0.08
N ASN A 93 2.09 3.54 -1.25
CA ASN A 93 1.24 3.37 -2.43
C ASN A 93 0.13 2.35 -2.17
N HIS A 94 0.47 1.18 -1.61
CA HIS A 94 -0.47 0.16 -1.18
C HIS A 94 -1.48 0.72 -0.18
N ALA A 95 -1.02 1.40 0.88
CA ALA A 95 -1.92 1.98 1.87
C ALA A 95 -2.90 2.99 1.24
N PHE A 96 -2.43 3.84 0.33
CA PHE A 96 -3.30 4.79 -0.38
C PHE A 96 -4.39 4.07 -1.17
N TRP A 97 -4.02 3.09 -2.00
CA TRP A 97 -4.96 2.37 -2.87
C TRP A 97 -5.89 1.41 -2.12
N THR A 98 -5.42 0.78 -1.04
CA THR A 98 -6.31 0.04 -0.13
C THR A 98 -7.41 0.96 0.39
N ASN A 99 -7.06 2.14 0.89
CA ASN A 99 -8.03 3.09 1.43
C ASN A 99 -8.96 3.65 0.32
N GLN A 100 -8.44 3.91 -0.88
CA GLN A 100 -9.26 4.38 -2.00
C GLN A 100 -10.26 3.32 -2.44
N ASN A 101 -9.80 2.09 -2.63
CA ASN A 101 -10.64 1.02 -3.16
C ASN A 101 -11.74 0.66 -2.15
N VAL A 102 -11.42 0.63 -0.85
CA VAL A 102 -12.43 0.41 0.19
C VAL A 102 -13.48 1.52 0.17
N ALA A 103 -13.06 2.79 0.15
CA ALA A 103 -13.98 3.92 0.10
C ALA A 103 -14.85 3.91 -1.17
N PHE A 104 -14.23 3.70 -2.33
CA PHE A 104 -14.92 3.60 -3.62
C PHE A 104 -15.96 2.48 -3.62
N SER A 105 -15.58 1.28 -3.16
CA SER A 105 -16.51 0.14 -3.08
C SER A 105 -17.69 0.46 -2.16
N GLN A 106 -17.45 1.09 -1.01
CA GLN A 106 -18.52 1.48 -0.11
C GLN A 106 -19.45 2.54 -0.73
N GLU A 107 -18.91 3.65 -1.20
CA GLU A 107 -19.70 4.75 -1.78
C GLU A 107 -20.49 4.30 -3.02
N LYS A 108 -19.89 3.42 -3.84
CA LYS A 108 -20.56 2.83 -5.00
C LYS A 108 -21.76 2.00 -4.58
N GLU A 109 -21.61 1.17 -3.56
CA GLU A 109 -22.69 0.32 -3.06
C GLU A 109 -23.81 1.17 -2.45
N ASP A 110 -23.47 2.17 -1.64
CA ASP A 110 -24.44 3.11 -1.08
C ASP A 110 -25.22 3.84 -2.18
N TYR A 111 -24.54 4.30 -3.24
CA TYR A 111 -25.20 4.92 -4.39
C TYR A 111 -26.16 3.98 -5.11
N ILE A 112 -25.76 2.72 -5.34
CA ILE A 112 -26.63 1.71 -5.97
C ILE A 112 -27.89 1.48 -5.11
N LEU A 113 -27.73 1.32 -3.80
CA LEU A 113 -28.85 1.12 -2.88
C LEU A 113 -29.80 2.31 -2.86
N LEU A 114 -29.27 3.54 -2.84
CA LEU A 114 -30.08 4.76 -2.87
C LEU A 114 -30.89 4.86 -4.17
N GLN A 115 -30.28 4.60 -5.31
CA GLN A 115 -30.96 4.66 -6.61
C GLN A 115 -32.02 3.56 -6.76
N LEU A 116 -31.75 2.35 -6.32
CA LEU A 116 -32.74 1.26 -6.32
C LEU A 116 -33.93 1.60 -5.42
N LYS A 117 -33.67 2.12 -4.21
CA LYS A 117 -34.72 2.55 -3.28
C LYS A 117 -35.56 3.69 -3.85
N ALA A 118 -34.95 4.67 -4.51
CA ALA A 118 -35.65 5.77 -5.16
C ALA A 118 -36.60 5.29 -6.28
N LYS A 119 -36.25 4.19 -6.94
CA LYS A 119 -37.09 3.51 -7.94
C LYS A 119 -38.12 2.54 -7.33
N GLY A 120 -38.16 2.39 -6.01
CA GLY A 120 -39.01 1.40 -5.33
C GLY A 120 -38.61 -0.05 -5.57
N LEU A 121 -37.36 -0.30 -5.99
CA LEU A 121 -36.84 -1.64 -6.27
C LEU A 121 -36.07 -2.20 -5.07
N SER A 122 -36.21 -3.50 -4.84
CA SER A 122 -35.36 -4.26 -3.91
C SER A 122 -33.94 -4.46 -4.47
N GLU A 123 -32.97 -4.70 -3.58
CA GLU A 123 -31.57 -4.96 -3.93
C GLU A 123 -31.37 -6.18 -4.84
N ARG A 124 -32.25 -7.17 -4.68
CA ARG A 124 -32.25 -8.39 -5.47
C ARG A 124 -33.48 -8.45 -6.35
N ASP A 125 -33.31 -8.99 -7.54
CA ASP A 125 -34.41 -9.33 -8.42
C ASP A 125 -35.14 -10.60 -7.96
N GLU A 126 -36.20 -10.95 -8.68
CA GLU A 126 -37.03 -12.13 -8.41
C GLU A 126 -36.22 -13.44 -8.49
N THR A 127 -35.11 -13.45 -9.23
CA THR A 127 -34.20 -14.60 -9.35
C THR A 127 -33.12 -14.62 -8.26
N GLY A 128 -33.13 -13.66 -7.34
CA GLY A 128 -32.15 -13.51 -6.26
C GLY A 128 -30.82 -12.89 -6.71
N ARG A 129 -30.67 -12.44 -7.95
CA ARG A 129 -29.46 -11.75 -8.44
C ARG A 129 -29.45 -10.31 -7.96
N LYS A 130 -28.25 -9.79 -7.68
CA LYS A 130 -28.08 -8.39 -7.28
C LYS A 130 -28.42 -7.48 -8.46
N ARG A 131 -29.36 -6.56 -8.27
CA ARG A 131 -29.71 -5.56 -9.29
C ARG A 131 -28.54 -4.60 -9.48
N THR A 132 -28.27 -4.24 -10.73
CA THR A 132 -27.26 -3.27 -11.13
C THR A 132 -27.91 -2.09 -11.82
N LEU A 133 -27.35 -0.89 -11.64
CA LEU A 133 -27.78 0.30 -12.36
C LEU A 133 -27.31 0.28 -13.81
N ASN A 134 -27.98 1.05 -14.67
CA ASN A 134 -27.53 1.26 -16.04
C ASN A 134 -26.23 2.10 -16.06
N SER A 135 -25.49 2.02 -17.17
CA SER A 135 -24.22 2.75 -17.36
C SER A 135 -24.40 4.26 -17.22
N GLU A 136 -25.49 4.83 -17.74
CA GLU A 136 -25.79 6.27 -17.64
C GLU A 136 -25.96 6.73 -16.19
N GLU A 137 -26.67 5.94 -15.37
CA GLU A 137 -26.89 6.23 -13.95
C GLU A 137 -25.61 6.07 -13.14
N MET A 138 -24.79 5.07 -13.49
CA MET A 138 -23.47 4.87 -12.88
C MET A 138 -22.48 5.96 -13.29
N ALA A 139 -22.61 6.55 -14.49
CA ALA A 139 -21.74 7.63 -14.94
C ALA A 139 -21.85 8.87 -14.06
N VAL A 140 -23.07 9.18 -13.57
CA VAL A 140 -23.30 10.26 -12.62
C VAL A 140 -22.51 10.04 -11.33
N PHE A 141 -22.56 8.82 -10.77
CA PHE A 141 -21.76 8.45 -9.60
C PHE A 141 -20.26 8.58 -9.87
N TYR A 142 -19.76 8.07 -11.00
CA TYR A 142 -18.33 8.13 -11.29
C TYR A 142 -17.83 9.56 -11.41
N LYS A 143 -18.59 10.44 -12.06
CA LYS A 143 -18.25 11.86 -12.15
C LYS A 143 -18.20 12.48 -10.76
N ASP A 144 -19.24 12.29 -9.95
CA ASP A 144 -19.34 12.88 -8.61
C ASP A 144 -18.23 12.37 -7.67
N PHE A 145 -17.94 11.07 -7.69
CA PHE A 145 -16.85 10.49 -6.92
C PHE A 145 -15.49 11.08 -7.31
N LEU A 146 -15.23 11.23 -8.61
CA LEU A 146 -13.98 11.82 -9.11
C LEU A 146 -13.85 13.30 -8.72
N ASP A 147 -14.92 14.08 -8.87
CA ASP A 147 -14.94 15.50 -8.51
C ASP A 147 -14.66 15.68 -7.01
N LYS A 148 -15.32 14.88 -6.15
CA LYS A 148 -15.11 14.88 -4.70
C LYS A 148 -13.68 14.51 -4.29
N ASN A 149 -13.08 13.54 -4.98
CA ASN A 149 -11.75 13.03 -4.64
C ASN A 149 -10.62 13.70 -5.44
N PHE A 150 -10.91 14.71 -6.26
CA PHE A 150 -9.94 15.34 -7.15
C PHE A 150 -8.68 15.84 -6.42
N GLN A 151 -8.87 16.63 -5.36
CA GLN A 151 -7.74 17.19 -4.58
C GLN A 151 -6.90 16.11 -3.91
N LYS A 152 -7.57 15.05 -3.41
CA LYS A 152 -6.91 13.90 -2.81
C LYS A 152 -6.01 13.19 -3.82
N HIS A 153 -6.51 12.90 -5.03
CA HIS A 153 -5.72 12.30 -6.10
C HIS A 153 -4.61 13.23 -6.61
N ALA A 154 -4.85 14.54 -6.71
CA ALA A 154 -3.82 15.50 -7.08
C ALA A 154 -2.67 15.50 -6.05
N SER A 155 -2.99 15.49 -4.75
CA SER A 155 -1.99 15.42 -3.68
C SER A 155 -1.20 14.11 -3.70
N TYR A 156 -1.89 12.98 -3.94
CA TYR A 156 -1.27 11.67 -4.11
C TYR A 156 -0.32 11.66 -5.31
N ASN A 157 -0.76 12.09 -6.48
CA ASN A 157 0.07 12.09 -7.69
C ASN A 157 1.33 12.95 -7.51
N LYS A 158 1.18 14.13 -6.89
CA LYS A 158 2.32 15.00 -6.56
C LYS A 158 3.35 14.28 -5.68
N GLU A 159 2.88 13.59 -4.63
CA GLU A 159 3.74 12.85 -3.72
C GLU A 159 4.37 11.61 -4.39
N TRP A 160 3.60 10.91 -5.21
CA TRP A 160 4.06 9.77 -6.01
C TRP A 160 5.21 10.17 -6.93
N TYR A 161 5.07 11.27 -7.67
CA TYR A 161 6.16 11.79 -8.51
C TYR A 161 7.36 12.23 -7.68
N ARG A 162 7.15 12.90 -6.54
CA ARG A 162 8.25 13.32 -5.66
C ARG A 162 9.07 12.13 -5.16
N ARG A 163 8.41 11.06 -4.71
CA ARG A 163 9.05 9.82 -4.24
C ARG A 163 9.80 9.11 -5.37
N ASN A 164 9.15 8.92 -6.52
CA ASN A 164 9.77 8.28 -7.68
C ASN A 164 10.97 9.07 -8.19
N PHE A 165 10.89 10.40 -8.23
CA PHE A 165 12.03 11.24 -8.60
C PHE A 165 13.22 11.04 -7.64
N ARG A 166 12.95 11.00 -6.32
CA ARG A 166 13.99 10.73 -5.31
C ARG A 166 14.61 9.33 -5.49
N ILE A 167 13.80 8.32 -5.78
CA ILE A 167 14.27 6.96 -6.08
C ILE A 167 15.17 7.00 -7.31
N THR A 168 14.74 7.59 -8.42
CA THR A 168 15.53 7.71 -9.66
C THR A 168 16.88 8.38 -9.45
N LEU A 169 16.91 9.50 -8.70
CA LEU A 169 18.16 10.17 -8.37
C LEU A 169 19.10 9.26 -7.55
N LEU A 170 18.56 8.52 -6.58
CA LEU A 170 19.34 7.61 -5.75
C LEU A 170 19.81 6.38 -6.53
N MET A 171 18.99 5.85 -7.45
CA MET A 171 19.39 4.80 -8.40
C MET A 171 20.58 5.25 -9.25
N ALA A 172 20.54 6.48 -9.78
CA ALA A 172 21.65 7.03 -10.55
C ALA A 172 22.94 7.13 -9.71
N ARG A 173 22.84 7.55 -8.45
CA ARG A 173 24.00 7.60 -7.53
C ARG A 173 24.59 6.22 -7.25
N VAL A 174 23.74 5.21 -6.98
CA VAL A 174 24.17 3.82 -6.81
C VAL A 174 24.86 3.29 -8.06
N ALA A 175 24.29 3.55 -9.24
CA ALA A 175 24.87 3.13 -10.51
C ALA A 175 26.28 3.74 -10.72
N LEU A 176 26.43 5.04 -10.46
CA LEU A 176 27.75 5.72 -10.53
C LEU A 176 28.75 5.15 -9.52
N GLN A 177 28.33 4.88 -8.28
CA GLN A 177 29.22 4.27 -7.28
C GLN A 177 29.69 2.88 -7.72
N ASN A 178 28.78 2.08 -8.28
CA ASN A 178 29.09 0.72 -8.74
C ASN A 178 30.00 0.70 -9.96
N THR A 179 29.80 1.62 -10.92
CA THR A 179 30.71 1.74 -12.07
C THR A 179 32.11 2.18 -11.64
N LEU A 180 32.22 3.18 -10.76
CA LEU A 180 33.51 3.63 -10.22
C LEU A 180 34.23 2.52 -9.46
N ARG A 181 33.53 1.77 -8.59
CA ARG A 181 34.10 0.62 -7.86
C ARG A 181 34.63 -0.44 -8.82
N THR A 182 33.88 -0.75 -9.87
CA THR A 182 34.28 -1.75 -10.88
C THR A 182 35.51 -1.29 -11.65
N LEU A 183 35.59 -0.02 -12.05
CA LEU A 183 36.74 0.54 -12.76
C LEU A 183 38.00 0.56 -11.88
N MET A 184 37.89 1.00 -10.64
CA MET A 184 39.02 1.05 -9.69
C MET A 184 39.51 -0.35 -9.29
N GLY A 185 38.61 -1.31 -9.10
CA GLY A 185 38.96 -2.70 -8.83
C GLY A 185 39.69 -3.36 -10.00
N LYS A 186 39.30 -3.03 -11.24
CA LYS A 186 39.95 -3.53 -12.46
C LYS A 186 41.34 -2.89 -12.68
N GLY A 187 41.58 -1.68 -12.17
CA GLY A 187 42.89 -1.04 -12.16
C GLY A 187 43.90 -1.74 -11.25
N ARG A 188 43.50 -2.10 -10.03
CA ARG A 188 44.38 -2.74 -9.02
C ARG A 188 44.78 -4.17 -9.40
N GLY A 189 43.86 -4.98 -9.93
CA GLY A 189 44.17 -6.33 -10.39
C GLY A 189 45.13 -6.38 -11.60
N LYS A 190 45.20 -5.30 -12.39
CA LYS A 190 46.14 -5.19 -13.52
C LYS A 190 47.56 -4.81 -13.08
N GLU A 191 47.72 -4.18 -11.93
CA GLU A 191 49.01 -3.79 -11.34
C GLU A 191 49.67 -4.97 -10.61
N GLU A 192 48.92 -5.71 -9.78
CA GLU A 192 49.43 -6.90 -9.07
C GLU A 192 49.84 -8.04 -10.03
N GLY A 193 49.13 -8.24 -11.13
CA GLY A 193 49.51 -9.22 -12.16
C GLY A 193 50.78 -8.84 -12.92
N ARG A 194 51.17 -7.55 -12.94
CA ARG A 194 52.37 -7.07 -13.65
C ARG A 194 53.61 -7.08 -12.76
N THR A 195 53.45 -6.95 -11.44
CA THR A 195 54.55 -7.04 -10.46
C THR A 195 54.93 -8.48 -10.13
N SER A 196 53.99 -9.42 -10.16
CA SER A 196 54.28 -10.85 -9.90
C SER A 196 55.03 -11.56 -11.05
N GLY A 197 55.04 -10.99 -12.26
CA GLY A 197 55.75 -11.55 -13.43
C GLY A 197 57.22 -11.12 -13.58
N ARG A 198 57.77 -10.37 -12.63
CA ARG A 198 59.12 -9.77 -12.70
C ARG A 198 60.04 -10.27 -11.56
N SER A 199 59.93 -11.53 -11.18
CA SER A 199 60.85 -12.18 -10.22
C SER A 199 61.04 -13.66 -10.58
N THR A 200 61.61 -13.89 -11.76
CA THR A 200 62.27 -15.17 -12.12
C THR A 200 63.39 -14.85 -13.10
N THR A 201 64.55 -14.48 -12.58
CA THR A 201 65.86 -14.55 -13.23
C THR A 201 66.89 -14.81 -12.16
#